data_AF-A0A6P5Y8W2-F1
#
_entry.id   AF-A0A6P5Y8W2-F1
#
_cell.length_a   1.000
_cell.length_b   1.000
_cell.length_c   1.000
_cell.angle_alpha   90.00
_cell.angle_beta   90.00
_cell.angle_gamma   90.00
#
_symmetry.space_group_name_H-M   'P 1'
#
loop_
_entity.id
_entity.type
_entity.pdbx_description
1 polymer ?
#
loop_
_entity_poly.entity_id
_entity_poly.type
_entity_poly.pdbx_seq_one_letter_code
_entity_poly.pdbx_strand_id
1 'polypeptide(L)'
;MTHGDDAGLMLPPKIAPIQKVEEKTGVLNAALSVAEILKTAGRKVKLDDADQRTTRWKFNFWEMKGVPLSIEIGPRDVSSGSVVMSRRDVHGEQGKVFGISMEPSILEAYVKDWLDEIQSSLLQKAISFRDSNIVDVSSYEELKEAISLGKWARGPWSASNTDELRVKEETGAMICCFLSNSPSG
;
A
#
# COMPACT_ATOMS: atom_id res chain seq x y z
N MET A 1 -2.61 8.61 -5.44
CA MET A 1 -3.12 8.18 -6.77
C MET A 1 -2.96 6.68 -6.97
N THR A 2 -1.76 6.08 -6.83
CA THR A 2 -1.57 4.64 -7.12
C THR A 2 -2.14 3.66 -6.08
N HIS A 3 -1.96 3.92 -4.79
CA HIS A 3 -2.31 2.96 -3.73
C HIS A 3 -3.48 3.40 -2.84
N GLY A 4 -3.79 4.70 -2.82
CA GLY A 4 -4.87 5.21 -1.97
C GLY A 4 -6.24 4.71 -2.42
N ASP A 5 -7.17 4.65 -1.48
CA ASP A 5 -8.56 4.25 -1.69
C ASP A 5 -9.50 5.29 -1.05
N ASP A 6 -10.80 4.99 -1.01
CA ASP A 6 -11.82 5.87 -0.43
C ASP A 6 -11.64 6.11 1.09
N ALA A 7 -10.89 5.24 1.77
CA ALA A 7 -10.54 5.39 3.18
C ALA A 7 -9.26 6.23 3.40
N GLY A 8 -8.57 6.64 2.33
CA GLY A 8 -7.48 7.61 2.38
C GLY A 8 -6.14 7.07 1.85
N LEU A 9 -5.05 7.48 2.51
CA LEU A 9 -3.72 7.08 2.08
C LEU A 9 -3.47 5.58 2.32
N MET A 10 -2.58 5.01 1.52
CA MET A 10 -2.06 3.66 1.70
C MET A 10 -0.58 3.69 1.33
N LEU A 11 0.29 3.65 2.34
CA LEU A 11 1.71 3.86 2.15
C LEU A 11 2.45 2.52 2.14
N PRO A 12 3.29 2.23 1.12
CA PRO A 12 4.18 1.08 1.15
C PRO A 12 5.08 1.08 2.38
N PRO A 13 5.24 -0.04 3.09
CA PRO A 13 5.99 -0.15 4.34
C PRO A 13 7.39 0.46 4.34
N LYS A 14 8.13 0.37 3.23
CA LYS A 14 9.50 0.90 3.14
C LYS A 14 9.57 2.42 3.22
N ILE A 15 8.49 3.12 2.86
CA ILE A 15 8.41 4.59 2.90
C ILE A 15 7.44 5.09 3.97
N ALA A 16 6.61 4.21 4.52
CA ALA A 16 5.65 4.54 5.56
C ALA A 16 6.39 5.05 6.82
N PRO A 17 6.01 6.22 7.36
CA PRO A 17 6.73 6.82 8.46
C PRO A 17 6.45 6.14 9.80
N ILE A 18 5.33 5.39 9.96
CA ILE A 18 4.82 4.95 11.27
C ILE A 18 4.07 3.61 11.14
N GLN A 19 4.32 2.70 12.08
CA GLN A 19 3.48 1.53 12.44
C GLN A 19 2.84 1.80 13.80
N LYS A 20 1.58 1.42 13.98
CA LYS A 20 0.80 1.84 15.15
C LYS A 20 0.71 0.76 16.22
N VAL A 21 0.82 1.14 17.50
CA VAL A 21 0.33 0.34 18.64
C VAL A 21 -0.85 1.06 19.31
N GLU A 22 -1.98 0.38 19.48
CA GLU A 22 -3.18 0.86 20.18
C GLU A 22 -3.36 0.17 21.53
N GLU A 23 -3.66 0.98 22.55
CA GLU A 23 -4.07 0.52 23.87
C GLU A 23 -5.60 0.55 24.03
N LYS A 24 -6.18 -0.46 24.69
CA LYS A 24 -7.47 -0.39 25.39
C LYS A 24 -7.24 -0.37 26.90
N THR A 25 -7.80 0.62 27.60
CA THR A 25 -7.76 0.89 29.05
C THR A 25 -6.99 -0.14 29.91
N GLY A 26 -5.83 0.26 30.44
CA GLY A 26 -5.08 -0.50 31.44
C GLY A 26 -4.05 -1.48 30.86
N VAL A 27 -3.66 -1.31 29.59
CA VAL A 27 -2.64 -2.16 28.93
C VAL A 27 -1.43 -1.37 28.42
N LEU A 28 -1.28 -0.11 28.85
CA LEU A 28 -0.20 0.79 28.45
C LEU A 28 1.20 0.17 28.56
N ASN A 29 1.46 -0.57 29.65
CA ASN A 29 2.76 -1.23 29.86
C ASN A 29 3.06 -2.29 28.78
N ALA A 30 2.06 -3.09 28.40
CA ALA A 30 2.22 -4.07 27.33
C ALA A 30 2.42 -3.39 25.97
N ALA A 31 1.69 -2.30 25.72
CA ALA A 31 1.82 -1.51 24.51
C ALA A 31 3.19 -0.82 24.39
N LEU A 32 3.72 -0.29 25.49
CA LEU A 32 5.07 0.25 25.57
C LEU A 32 6.12 -0.84 25.31
N SER A 33 5.97 -2.01 25.93
CA SER A 33 6.89 -3.14 25.73
C SER A 33 6.94 -3.58 24.26
N VAL A 34 5.77 -3.77 23.64
CA VAL A 34 5.65 -4.11 22.21
C VAL A 34 6.28 -3.02 21.32
N ALA A 35 6.03 -1.76 21.62
CA ALA A 35 6.62 -0.65 20.87
C ALA A 35 8.15 -0.64 20.97
N GLU A 36 8.72 -0.90 22.14
CA GLU A 36 10.18 -0.95 22.34
C GLU A 36 10.84 -2.15 21.66
N ILE A 37 10.21 -3.33 21.69
CA ILE A 37 10.66 -4.51 20.92
C ILE A 37 10.83 -4.13 19.45
N LEU A 38 9.77 -3.58 18.85
CA LEU A 38 9.77 -3.25 17.43
C LEU A 38 10.73 -2.11 17.08
N LYS A 39 10.87 -1.10 17.94
CA LYS A 39 11.87 -0.04 17.76
C LYS A 39 13.29 -0.59 17.81
N THR A 40 13.57 -1.51 18.74
CA THR A 40 14.87 -2.17 18.86
C THR A 40 15.20 -2.99 17.61
N ALA A 41 14.18 -3.60 16.98
CA ALA A 41 14.28 -4.25 15.67
C ALA A 41 14.38 -3.28 14.47
N GLY A 42 14.55 -1.97 14.72
CA GLY A 42 14.70 -0.94 13.69
C GLY A 42 13.41 -0.56 12.98
N ARG A 43 12.24 -0.83 13.57
CA ARG A 43 10.94 -0.44 13.01
C ARG A 43 10.52 0.95 13.47
N LYS A 44 9.86 1.69 12.59
CA LYS A 44 9.29 3.01 12.92
C LYS A 44 7.92 2.81 13.57
N VAL A 45 7.84 2.98 14.89
CA VAL A 45 6.61 2.73 15.66
C VAL A 45 6.12 3.97 16.38
N LYS A 46 4.80 4.17 16.39
CA LYS A 46 4.11 5.18 17.19
C LYS A 46 3.05 4.50 18.06
N LEU A 47 3.15 4.73 19.36
CA LEU A 47 2.09 4.42 20.32
C LEU A 47 1.03 5.54 20.28
N ASP A 48 -0.25 5.16 20.26
CA ASP A 48 -1.40 6.07 20.37
C ASP A 48 -2.15 5.83 21.70
N ASP A 49 -1.66 6.48 22.73
CA ASP A 49 -2.11 6.45 24.13
C ASP A 49 -3.13 7.55 24.45
N ALA A 50 -3.70 8.22 23.45
CA ALA A 50 -4.63 9.33 23.68
C ALA A 50 -5.98 8.84 24.26
N ASP A 51 -6.18 8.92 25.57
CA ASP A 51 -7.40 8.45 26.24
C ASP A 51 -8.68 9.19 25.85
N GLN A 52 -8.56 10.44 25.39
CA GLN A 52 -9.68 11.30 25.03
C GLN A 52 -10.37 10.92 23.70
N ARG A 53 -9.89 9.87 23.01
CA ARG A 53 -10.35 9.47 21.67
C ARG A 53 -10.82 8.03 21.69
N THR A 54 -12.00 7.78 21.12
CA THR A 54 -12.53 6.43 20.99
C THR A 54 -11.63 5.57 20.09
N THR A 55 -11.56 4.26 20.35
CA THR A 55 -10.80 3.31 19.54
C THR A 55 -11.18 3.39 18.06
N ARG A 56 -12.47 3.56 17.75
CA ARG A 56 -12.93 3.69 16.36
C ARG A 56 -12.45 4.98 15.69
N TRP A 57 -12.41 6.10 16.42
CA TRP A 57 -11.85 7.34 15.89
C TRP A 57 -10.36 7.18 15.61
N LYS A 58 -9.63 6.57 16.56
CA LYS A 58 -8.21 6.27 16.41
C LYS A 58 -7.97 5.41 15.18
N PHE A 59 -8.65 4.28 15.04
CA PHE A 59 -8.51 3.40 13.88
C PHE A 59 -8.66 4.17 12.56
N ASN A 60 -9.77 4.90 12.38
CA ASN A 60 -10.03 5.68 11.17
C ASN A 60 -8.97 6.77 10.92
N PHE A 61 -8.50 7.45 11.97
CA PHE A 61 -7.46 8.47 11.83
C PHE A 61 -6.17 7.89 11.22
N TRP A 62 -5.73 6.72 11.67
CA TRP A 62 -4.50 6.11 11.16
C TRP A 62 -4.68 5.37 9.85
N GLU A 63 -5.88 4.86 9.60
CA GLU A 63 -6.31 4.34 8.30
C GLU A 63 -6.23 5.44 7.23
N MET A 64 -6.78 6.62 7.52
CA MET A 64 -6.66 7.79 6.64
C MET A 64 -5.22 8.24 6.41
N LYS A 65 -4.36 8.12 7.43
CA LYS A 65 -2.92 8.42 7.32
C LYS A 65 -2.13 7.37 6.55
N GLY A 66 -2.74 6.23 6.23
CA GLY A 66 -2.13 5.16 5.45
C GLY A 66 -1.02 4.43 6.18
N VAL A 67 -1.12 4.32 7.51
CA VAL A 67 -0.25 3.43 8.29
C VAL A 67 -0.45 2.00 7.79
N PRO A 68 0.59 1.31 7.28
CA PRO A 68 0.43 0.01 6.64
C PRO A 68 -0.01 -1.10 7.60
N LEU A 69 0.37 -0.96 8.87
CA LEU A 69 0.19 -1.98 9.89
C LEU A 69 -0.15 -1.33 11.24
N SER A 70 -1.23 -1.78 11.85
CA SER A 70 -1.60 -1.45 13.23
C SER A 70 -1.66 -2.70 14.10
N ILE A 71 -1.23 -2.53 15.34
CA ILE A 71 -1.19 -3.54 16.38
C ILE A 71 -2.14 -3.08 17.49
N GLU A 72 -3.21 -3.83 17.71
CA GLU A 72 -4.18 -3.58 18.78
C GLU A 72 -3.86 -4.49 19.98
N ILE A 73 -3.90 -3.91 21.18
CA ILE A 73 -3.68 -4.64 22.43
C ILE A 73 -4.85 -4.33 23.36
N GLY A 74 -5.58 -5.37 23.75
CA GLY A 74 -6.64 -5.31 24.74
C GLY A 74 -6.33 -6.12 26.00
N PRO A 75 -7.16 -5.98 27.06
CA PRO A 75 -6.95 -6.71 28.32
C PRO A 75 -6.91 -8.23 28.16
N ARG A 76 -7.69 -8.78 27.23
CA ARG A 76 -7.67 -10.22 26.91
C ARG A 76 -6.35 -10.63 26.27
N ASP A 77 -5.84 -9.80 25.36
CA ASP A 77 -4.61 -10.07 24.62
C ASP A 77 -3.40 -10.04 25.56
N VAL A 78 -3.38 -9.12 26.54
CA VAL A 78 -2.37 -9.13 27.62
C VAL A 78 -2.45 -10.42 28.45
N SER A 79 -3.66 -10.88 28.78
CA SER A 79 -3.84 -12.11 29.58
C SER A 79 -3.33 -13.36 28.84
N SER A 80 -3.40 -13.37 27.51
CA SER A 80 -2.88 -14.45 26.66
C SER A 80 -1.46 -14.21 26.13
N GLY A 81 -0.82 -13.08 26.48
CA GLY A 81 0.51 -12.72 25.97
C GLY A 81 0.55 -12.58 24.44
N SER A 82 -0.51 -12.04 23.85
CA SER A 82 -0.68 -11.92 22.40
C SER A 82 -1.12 -10.52 21.96
N VAL A 83 -1.09 -10.25 20.66
CA VAL A 83 -1.59 -9.02 20.02
C VAL A 83 -2.52 -9.34 18.85
N VAL A 84 -3.29 -8.34 18.45
CA VAL A 84 -4.04 -8.37 17.19
C VAL A 84 -3.35 -7.45 16.20
N MET A 85 -3.11 -7.94 14.98
CA MET A 85 -2.49 -7.15 13.91
C MET A 85 -3.51 -6.93 12.80
N SER A 86 -3.54 -5.72 12.25
CA SER A 86 -4.37 -5.39 11.09
C SER A 86 -3.59 -4.63 10.04
N ARG A 87 -3.73 -5.05 8.78
CA ARG A 87 -3.12 -4.40 7.63
C ARG A 87 -4.08 -3.40 6.98
N ARG A 88 -3.51 -2.36 6.37
CA ARG A 88 -4.26 -1.27 5.74
C ARG A 88 -4.76 -1.59 4.33
N ASP A 89 -4.06 -2.45 3.60
CA ASP A 89 -4.36 -2.77 2.19
C ASP A 89 -5.47 -3.81 2.01
N VAL A 90 -5.93 -4.41 3.11
CA VAL A 90 -7.04 -5.38 3.15
C VAL A 90 -8.02 -4.95 4.24
N HIS A 91 -9.24 -4.62 3.82
CA HIS A 91 -10.30 -4.18 4.70
C HIS A 91 -10.96 -5.33 5.45
N GLY A 92 -11.57 -5.03 6.60
CA GLY A 92 -12.37 -5.99 7.36
C GLY A 92 -11.55 -7.05 8.11
N GLU A 93 -12.21 -8.16 8.47
CA GLU A 93 -11.59 -9.26 9.21
C GLU A 93 -10.51 -9.99 8.40
N GLN A 94 -10.59 -9.95 7.06
CA GLN A 94 -9.60 -10.59 6.18
C GLN A 94 -8.21 -9.97 6.32
N GLY A 95 -8.14 -8.70 6.72
CA GLY A 95 -6.89 -7.99 7.00
C GLY A 95 -6.42 -8.11 8.44
N LYS A 96 -7.11 -8.88 9.30
CA LYS A 96 -6.79 -9.02 10.73
C LYS A 96 -6.26 -10.41 11.04
N VAL A 97 -5.26 -10.47 11.92
CA VAL A 97 -4.83 -11.72 12.56
C VAL A 97 -4.78 -11.53 14.06
N PHE A 98 -5.30 -12.52 14.77
CA PHE A 98 -5.45 -12.54 16.22
C PHE A 98 -4.46 -13.53 16.83
N GLY A 99 -4.07 -13.29 18.09
CA GLY A 99 -3.29 -14.27 18.85
C GLY A 99 -1.80 -14.31 18.50
N ILE A 100 -1.25 -13.25 17.91
CA ILE A 100 0.19 -13.18 17.63
C ILE A 100 0.96 -13.01 18.94
N SER A 101 1.91 -13.89 19.25
CA SER A 101 2.65 -13.81 20.51
C SER A 101 3.39 -12.48 20.66
N MET A 102 3.40 -11.94 21.88
CA MET A 102 4.21 -10.79 22.29
C MET A 102 5.69 -11.13 22.51
N GLU A 103 6.08 -12.41 22.40
CA GLU A 103 7.48 -12.82 22.52
C GLU A 103 8.32 -12.08 21.45
N PRO A 104 9.45 -11.44 21.83
CA PRO A 104 10.19 -10.56 20.94
C PRO A 104 10.55 -11.18 19.58
N SER A 105 11.14 -12.38 19.57
CA SER A 105 11.61 -12.99 18.32
C SER A 105 10.47 -13.35 17.37
N ILE A 106 9.35 -13.84 17.91
CA ILE A 106 8.14 -14.18 17.16
C ILE A 106 7.50 -12.91 16.61
N LEU A 107 7.31 -11.89 17.45
CA LEU A 107 6.65 -10.65 17.06
C LEU A 107 7.44 -9.91 15.98
N GLU A 108 8.76 -9.82 16.14
CA GLU A 108 9.64 -9.17 15.16
C GLU A 108 9.61 -9.84 13.80
N ALA A 109 9.72 -11.18 13.78
CA ALA A 109 9.65 -11.96 12.55
C ALA A 109 8.28 -11.77 11.86
N TYR A 110 7.20 -11.87 12.63
CA TYR A 110 5.84 -11.75 12.10
C TYR A 110 5.57 -10.37 11.51
N VAL A 111 5.97 -9.30 12.23
CA VAL A 111 5.86 -7.92 11.74
C VAL A 111 6.69 -7.72 10.48
N LYS A 112 7.93 -8.23 10.44
CA LYS A 112 8.78 -8.12 9.24
C LYS A 112 8.09 -8.76 8.03
N ASP A 113 7.65 -10.00 8.15
CA ASP A 113 7.08 -10.75 7.03
C ASP A 113 5.77 -10.12 6.54
N TRP A 114 4.95 -9.62 7.45
CA TRP A 114 3.74 -8.88 7.08
C TRP A 114 4.02 -7.59 6.31
N LEU A 115 5.06 -6.85 6.68
CA LEU A 115 5.44 -5.64 5.96
C LEU A 115 6.01 -5.98 4.57
N ASP A 116 6.80 -7.04 4.46
CA ASP A 116 7.32 -7.52 3.18
C ASP A 116 6.17 -7.99 2.25
N GLU A 117 5.17 -8.65 2.81
CA GLU A 117 3.96 -9.07 2.08
C GLU A 117 3.12 -7.87 1.62
N ILE A 118 2.83 -6.92 2.50
CA ILE A 118 2.09 -5.69 2.13
C ILE A 118 2.83 -4.93 1.03
N GLN A 119 4.15 -4.78 1.16
CA GLN A 119 4.98 -4.12 0.16
C GLN A 119 4.88 -4.82 -1.21
N SER A 120 4.93 -6.15 -1.21
CA SER A 120 4.85 -6.96 -2.43
C SER A 120 3.44 -6.93 -3.04
N SER A 121 2.40 -7.05 -2.22
CA SER A 121 0.98 -6.94 -2.60
C SER A 121 0.70 -5.62 -3.32
N LEU A 122 1.14 -4.49 -2.75
CA LEU A 122 0.95 -3.17 -3.35
C LEU A 122 1.67 -3.01 -4.69
N LEU A 123 2.90 -3.54 -4.79
CA LEU A 123 3.66 -3.51 -6.03
C LEU A 123 2.97 -4.36 -7.11
N GLN A 124 2.55 -5.58 -6.79
CA GLN A 124 1.87 -6.46 -7.74
C GLN A 124 0.54 -5.87 -8.22
N LYS A 125 -0.26 -5.31 -7.31
CA LYS A 125 -1.50 -4.59 -7.67
C LYS A 125 -1.22 -3.45 -8.65
N ALA A 126 -0.18 -2.65 -8.40
CA ALA A 126 0.19 -1.54 -9.29
C ALA A 126 0.73 -2.01 -10.65
N ILE A 127 1.52 -3.09 -10.68
CA ILE A 127 2.01 -3.71 -11.93
C ILE A 127 0.83 -4.23 -12.75
N SER A 128 -0.07 -5.01 -12.16
CA SER A 128 -1.24 -5.55 -12.85
C SER A 128 -2.16 -4.45 -13.37
N PHE A 129 -2.38 -3.39 -12.58
CA PHE A 129 -3.14 -2.22 -13.03
C PHE A 129 -2.47 -1.57 -14.24
N ARG A 130 -1.16 -1.27 -14.16
CA ARG A 130 -0.39 -0.70 -15.27
C ARG A 130 -0.51 -1.57 -16.52
N ASP A 131 -0.24 -2.86 -16.42
CA ASP A 131 -0.16 -3.77 -17.56
C ASP A 131 -1.54 -3.98 -18.21
N SER A 132 -2.62 -4.02 -17.43
CA SER A 132 -4.00 -4.09 -17.94
C SER A 132 -4.47 -2.82 -18.67
N ASN A 133 -3.78 -1.70 -18.43
CA ASN A 133 -4.06 -0.40 -19.03
C ASN A 133 -3.10 -0.06 -20.18
N ILE A 134 -2.13 -0.93 -20.49
CA ILE A 134 -1.31 -0.81 -21.69
C ILE A 134 -1.90 -1.74 -22.76
N VAL A 135 -2.18 -1.17 -23.93
CA VAL A 135 -2.75 -1.87 -25.09
C VAL A 135 -1.73 -1.87 -26.21
N ASP A 136 -1.42 -3.05 -26.75
CA ASP A 136 -0.62 -3.16 -27.97
C ASP A 136 -1.46 -2.75 -29.19
N VAL A 137 -0.91 -1.84 -29.99
CA VAL A 137 -1.58 -1.30 -31.18
C VAL A 137 -0.69 -1.43 -32.41
N SER A 138 -1.30 -1.70 -33.54
CA SER A 138 -0.65 -1.87 -34.85
C SER A 138 -1.20 -0.92 -35.92
N SER A 139 -2.29 -0.23 -35.63
CA SER A 139 -2.93 0.74 -36.51
C SER A 139 -3.24 2.06 -35.80
N TYR A 140 -3.49 3.10 -36.59
CA TYR A 140 -3.83 4.42 -36.04
C TYR A 140 -5.23 4.42 -35.40
N GLU A 141 -6.14 3.61 -35.94
CA GLU A 141 -7.49 3.40 -35.43
C GLU A 141 -7.47 2.72 -34.06
N GLU A 142 -6.67 1.68 -33.88
CA GLU A 142 -6.45 1.02 -32.57
C GLU A 142 -5.85 2.00 -31.55
N LEU A 143 -4.92 2.86 -31.98
CA LEU A 143 -4.37 3.92 -31.13
C LEU A 143 -5.50 4.85 -30.66
N LYS A 144 -6.32 5.37 -31.57
CA LYS A 144 -7.44 6.27 -31.21
C LYS A 144 -8.40 5.60 -30.23
N GLU A 145 -8.75 4.34 -30.46
CA GLU A 145 -9.64 3.58 -29.59
C GLU A 145 -9.03 3.45 -28.19
N ALA A 146 -7.76 3.03 -28.07
CA ALA A 146 -7.09 2.89 -26.79
C ALA A 146 -7.06 4.22 -26.00
N ILE A 147 -6.75 5.34 -26.66
CA ILE A 147 -6.75 6.66 -26.03
C ILE A 147 -8.16 7.08 -25.60
N SER A 148 -9.19 6.79 -26.41
CA SER A 148 -10.59 7.11 -26.07
C SER A 148 -11.08 6.36 -24.81
N LEU A 149 -10.50 5.18 -24.55
CA LEU A 149 -10.76 4.37 -23.35
C LEU A 149 -9.92 4.81 -22.14
N GLY A 150 -9.11 5.86 -22.25
CA GLY A 150 -8.20 6.33 -21.19
C GLY A 150 -7.01 5.39 -20.95
N LYS A 151 -6.68 4.53 -21.91
CA LYS A 151 -5.56 3.58 -21.83
C LYS A 151 -4.29 4.13 -22.45
N TRP A 152 -3.20 3.42 -22.21
CA TRP A 152 -1.89 3.66 -22.80
C TRP A 152 -1.77 2.80 -24.06
N ALA A 153 -1.33 3.37 -25.17
CA ALA A 153 -1.07 2.63 -26.40
C ALA A 153 0.44 2.33 -26.52
N ARG A 154 0.79 1.10 -26.84
CA ARG A 154 2.15 0.65 -27.14
C ARG A 154 2.19 0.12 -28.57
N GLY A 155 3.02 0.71 -29.41
CA GLY A 155 3.08 0.32 -30.81
C GLY A 155 4.33 0.87 -31.50
N PRO A 156 4.55 0.49 -32.77
CA PRO A 156 5.66 1.00 -33.56
C PRO A 156 5.53 2.50 -33.79
N TRP A 157 6.67 3.20 -33.80
CA TRP A 157 6.72 4.64 -34.02
C TRP A 157 7.78 5.01 -35.06
N SER A 158 7.40 5.83 -36.04
CA SER A 158 8.25 6.27 -37.15
C SER A 158 9.25 7.37 -36.77
N ALA A 159 9.18 7.91 -35.55
CA ALA A 159 9.94 9.08 -35.11
C ALA A 159 9.68 10.36 -35.94
N SER A 160 8.51 10.48 -36.57
CA SER A 160 8.13 11.65 -37.36
C SER A 160 7.43 12.73 -36.54
N ASN A 161 7.94 13.97 -36.61
CA ASN A 161 7.29 15.14 -36.00
C ASN A 161 5.88 15.41 -36.56
N THR A 162 5.64 15.09 -37.84
CA THR A 162 4.32 15.31 -38.46
C THR A 162 3.29 14.34 -37.90
N ASP A 163 3.70 13.09 -37.67
CA ASP A 163 2.82 12.06 -37.10
C ASP A 163 2.54 12.39 -35.63
N GLU A 164 3.54 12.89 -34.88
CA GLU A 164 3.38 13.28 -33.48
C GLU A 164 2.36 14.42 -33.33
N LEU A 165 2.48 15.45 -34.19
CA LEU A 165 1.53 16.56 -34.22
C LEU A 165 0.12 16.07 -34.55
N ARG A 166 -0.03 15.18 -35.55
CA ARG A 166 -1.33 14.61 -35.91
C ARG A 166 -1.97 13.85 -34.75
N VAL A 167 -1.21 12.98 -34.08
CA VAL A 167 -1.68 12.23 -32.89
C VAL A 167 -2.14 13.20 -31.81
N LYS A 168 -1.34 14.23 -31.53
CA LYS A 168 -1.65 15.22 -30.49
C LYS A 168 -2.91 16.03 -30.81
N GLU A 169 -3.06 16.50 -32.04
CA GLU A 169 -4.22 17.29 -32.46
C GLU A 169 -5.51 16.46 -32.47
N GLU A 170 -5.44 15.20 -32.92
CA GLU A 170 -6.63 14.35 -33.07
C GLU A 170 -7.02 13.59 -31.80
N THR A 171 -6.08 13.31 -30.89
CA THR A 171 -6.33 12.47 -29.70
C THR A 171 -5.97 13.14 -28.38
N GLY A 172 -5.21 14.23 -28.40
CA GLY A 172 -4.63 14.85 -27.21
C GLY A 172 -3.46 14.07 -26.60
N ALA A 173 -3.14 12.88 -27.11
CA ALA A 173 -2.04 12.06 -26.61
C ALA A 173 -0.66 12.61 -27.03
N MET A 174 0.35 12.32 -26.22
CA MET A 174 1.76 12.62 -26.50
C MET A 174 2.61 11.40 -26.19
N ILE A 175 3.76 11.29 -26.85
CA ILE A 175 4.70 10.19 -26.62
C ILE A 175 5.23 10.26 -25.18
N CYS A 176 5.11 9.15 -24.45
CA CYS A 176 5.60 9.09 -23.06
C CYS A 176 7.07 8.71 -22.97
N CYS A 177 7.47 7.61 -23.63
CA CYS A 177 8.85 7.14 -23.67
C CYS A 177 9.05 6.08 -24.76
N PHE A 178 10.30 5.83 -25.11
CA PHE A 178 10.70 4.67 -25.92
C PHE A 178 11.15 3.55 -25.00
N LEU A 179 10.64 2.34 -25.22
CA LEU A 179 10.96 1.18 -24.39
C LEU A 179 12.32 0.61 -24.79
N SER A 180 13.23 0.52 -23.81
CA SER A 180 14.58 -0.04 -23.99
C SER A 180 14.61 -1.53 -24.37
N ASN A 181 13.54 -2.26 -24.07
CA ASN A 181 13.37 -3.69 -24.39
C ASN A 181 12.13 -3.89 -25.27
N SER A 182 12.07 -3.21 -26.41
CA SER A 182 11.00 -3.45 -27.38
C SER A 182 11.22 -4.84 -28.03
N PRO A 183 10.21 -5.74 -28.03
CA PRO A 183 10.30 -6.94 -28.84
C PRO A 183 10.45 -6.50 -30.29
N SER A 184 11.48 -7.00 -30.96
CA SER A 184 11.92 -6.58 -32.29
C SER A 184 10.74 -6.43 -33.25
N GLY A 185 10.54 -5.22 -33.76
CA GLY A 185 9.57 -4.87 -34.81
C GLY A 185 10.09 -3.66 -35.56
#